data_AF-A0A832ZVG0-F1
#
_entry.id   AF-A0A832ZVG0-F1
#
_cell.length_a   1.000
_cell.length_b   1.000
_cell.length_c   1.000
_cell.angle_alpha   90.00
_cell.angle_beta   90.00
_cell.angle_gamma   90.00
#
_symmetry.space_group_name_H-M   'P 1'
#
loop_
_entity.id
_entity.type
_entity.pdbx_description
1 polymer ?
#
loop_
_entity_poly.entity_id
_entity_poly.type
_entity_poly.pdbx_seq_one_letter_code
_entity_poly.pdbx_strand_id
1 'polypeptide(L)'
;MGLPLPAVLPDLEEAVDVRVLVYVAVWVALVVFTVIELMLVGMPMTPITIALGILGLASLKALLIALFYQHLIGEAAWVKIFYAFALLTAVGLVVGMITGI
;
A
#
# COMPACT_ATOMS: atom_id res chain seq x y z
N MET A 1 36.09 3.62 31.33
CA MET A 1 34.88 3.12 32.01
C MET A 1 33.78 3.04 30.97
N GLY A 2 33.53 1.84 30.42
CA GLY A 2 32.38 1.62 29.56
C GLY A 2 31.13 1.61 30.42
N LEU A 3 30.17 2.48 30.12
CA LEU A 3 28.85 2.39 30.73
C LEU A 3 28.29 1.00 30.44
N PRO A 4 27.78 0.25 31.44
CA PRO A 4 27.11 -1.00 31.18
C PRO A 4 25.95 -0.71 30.22
N LEU A 5 25.93 -1.40 29.08
CA LEU A 5 24.83 -1.31 28.13
C LEU A 5 23.54 -1.59 28.90
N PRO A 6 22.55 -0.70 28.89
CA PRO A 6 21.28 -0.98 29.53
C PRO A 6 20.73 -2.26 28.89
N ALA A 7 20.33 -3.21 29.74
CA ALA A 7 19.61 -4.39 29.29
C ALA A 7 18.45 -3.92 28.39
N VAL A 8 18.33 -4.52 27.20
CA VAL A 8 17.25 -4.22 26.26
C VAL A 8 15.94 -4.27 27.06
N LEU A 9 15.26 -3.13 27.12
CA LEU A 9 14.05 -3.02 27.91
C LEU A 9 12.98 -3.89 27.22
N PRO A 10 12.33 -4.83 27.94
CA PRO A 10 11.44 -5.83 27.33
C PRO A 10 10.25 -5.22 26.57
N ASP A 11 9.84 -4.01 26.94
CA ASP A 11 8.79 -3.23 26.27
C ASP A 11 9.16 -2.77 24.86
N LEU A 12 10.46 -2.58 24.57
CA LEU A 12 10.92 -2.24 23.22
C LEU A 12 10.89 -3.45 22.28
N GLU A 13 11.18 -4.65 22.79
CA GLU A 13 11.22 -5.88 22.01
C GLU A 13 9.80 -6.28 21.56
N GLU A 14 8.82 -6.24 22.47
CA GLU A 14 7.41 -6.51 22.16
C GLU A 14 6.84 -5.52 21.13
N ALA A 15 7.20 -4.23 21.24
CA ALA A 15 6.76 -3.21 20.30
C ALA A 15 7.42 -3.33 18.91
N VAL A 16 8.59 -3.98 18.80
CA VAL A 16 9.22 -4.30 17.51
C VAL A 16 8.50 -5.48 16.86
N ASP A 17 8.20 -6.54 17.62
CA ASP A 17 7.52 -7.73 17.10
C ASP A 17 6.13 -7.42 16.52
N VAL A 18 5.33 -6.60 17.22
CA VAL A 18 4.00 -6.21 16.72
C VAL A 18 4.10 -5.44 15.40
N ARG A 19 5.07 -4.54 15.25
CA ARG A 19 5.28 -3.79 14.00
C ARG A 19 5.68 -4.71 12.85
N VAL A 20 6.60 -5.64 13.11
CA VAL A 20 7.03 -6.63 12.10
C VAL A 20 5.83 -7.47 11.64
N LEU A 21 4.98 -7.93 12.55
CA LEU A 21 3.77 -8.67 12.21
C LEU A 21 2.81 -7.87 11.32
N VAL A 22 2.61 -6.57 11.60
CA VAL A 22 1.79 -5.69 10.75
C VAL A 22 2.40 -5.58 9.35
N TYR A 23 3.71 -5.38 9.22
CA TYR A 23 4.37 -5.32 7.92
C TYR A 23 4.22 -6.60 7.11
N VAL A 24 4.41 -7.75 7.77
CA VAL A 24 4.24 -9.05 7.12
C VAL A 24 2.78 -9.24 6.68
N ALA A 25 1.81 -8.88 7.52
CA ALA A 25 0.39 -8.97 7.16
C ALA A 25 0.03 -8.10 5.95
N VAL A 26 0.53 -6.85 5.91
CA VAL A 26 0.32 -5.95 4.76
C VAL A 26 1.01 -6.50 3.52
N TRP A 27 2.23 -7.03 3.63
CA TRP A 27 2.92 -7.68 2.52
C TRP A 27 2.11 -8.84 1.93
N VAL A 28 1.59 -9.73 2.77
CA VAL A 28 0.73 -10.85 2.34
C VAL A 28 -0.51 -10.32 1.61
N ALA A 29 -1.16 -9.28 2.12
CA ALA A 29 -2.31 -8.67 1.45
C ALA A 29 -1.97 -8.13 0.05
N LEU A 30 -0.81 -7.47 -0.11
CA LEU A 30 -0.33 -6.98 -1.40
C LEU A 30 -0.07 -8.12 -2.40
N VAL A 31 0.48 -9.25 -1.93
CA VAL A 31 0.66 -10.46 -2.73
C VAL A 31 -0.69 -11.01 -3.17
N VAL A 32 -1.66 -11.14 -2.26
CA VAL A 32 -3.02 -11.60 -2.57
C VAL A 32 -3.67 -10.72 -3.64
N PHE A 33 -3.57 -9.40 -3.51
CA PHE A 33 -4.11 -8.49 -4.53
C PHE A 33 -3.43 -8.68 -5.90
N THR A 34 -2.15 -9.00 -5.95
CA THR A 34 -1.45 -9.33 -7.19
C THR A 34 -1.95 -10.63 -7.81
N VAL A 35 -2.20 -11.66 -7.00
CA VAL A 35 -2.79 -12.91 -7.48
C VAL A 35 -4.20 -12.65 -8.06
N ILE A 36 -5.02 -11.84 -7.39
CA ILE A 36 -6.36 -11.48 -7.87
C ILE A 36 -6.30 -10.74 -9.21
N GLU A 37 -5.36 -9.81 -9.39
CA GLU A 37 -5.15 -9.12 -10.69
C GLU A 37 -4.82 -10.11 -11.80
N LEU A 38 -3.92 -11.07 -11.54
CA LEU A 38 -3.58 -12.11 -12.52
C LEU A 38 -4.79 -12.98 -12.87
N MET A 39 -5.63 -13.31 -11.89
CA MET A 39 -6.88 -14.05 -12.11
C MET A 39 -7.89 -13.23 -12.94
N LEU A 40 -8.03 -11.93 -12.66
CA LEU A 40 -8.90 -11.02 -13.42
C LEU A 40 -8.54 -10.98 -14.91
N VAL A 41 -7.23 -10.96 -15.23
CA VAL A 41 -6.76 -10.99 -16.63
C VAL A 41 -7.09 -12.32 -17.32
N GLY A 42 -7.13 -13.42 -16.58
CA GLY A 42 -7.47 -14.75 -17.11
C GLY A 42 -8.96 -15.02 -17.29
N MET A 43 -9.84 -14.14 -16.80
CA MET A 43 -11.29 -14.32 -16.89
C MET A 43 -11.85 -13.77 -18.21
N PRO A 44 -12.90 -14.42 -18.79
CA PRO A 44 -13.56 -13.94 -20.01
C PRO A 44 -14.50 -12.75 -19.72
N MET A 45 -13.93 -11.66 -19.21
CA MET A 45 -14.64 -10.42 -18.91
C MET A 45 -14.34 -9.36 -19.98
N THR A 46 -15.12 -8.28 -19.99
CA THR A 46 -14.84 -7.17 -20.91
C THR A 46 -13.53 -6.48 -20.54
N PRO A 47 -12.76 -5.96 -21.51
CA PRO A 47 -11.50 -5.25 -21.23
C PRO A 47 -11.66 -4.09 -20.24
N ILE A 48 -12.80 -3.39 -20.30
CA ILE A 48 -13.11 -2.27 -19.41
C ILE A 48 -13.30 -2.78 -17.97
N THR A 49 -14.02 -3.88 -17.77
CA THR A 49 -14.21 -4.48 -16.43
C THR A 49 -12.88 -4.92 -15.83
N ILE A 50 -12.01 -5.55 -16.62
CA ILE A 50 -10.68 -5.97 -16.19
C ILE A 50 -9.84 -4.75 -15.81
N ALA A 51 -9.83 -3.71 -16.66
CA ALA A 51 -9.06 -2.50 -16.43
C ALA A 51 -9.51 -1.74 -15.17
N LEU A 52 -10.82 -1.60 -14.95
CA LEU A 52 -11.36 -0.98 -13.73
C LEU A 52 -11.07 -1.82 -12.48
N GLY A 53 -11.14 -3.15 -12.58
CA GLY A 53 -10.79 -4.04 -11.48
C GLY A 53 -9.32 -3.94 -11.07
N ILE A 54 -8.41 -3.97 -12.06
CA ILE A 54 -6.97 -3.78 -11.84
C ILE A 54 -6.70 -2.39 -11.27
N LEU A 55 -7.32 -1.34 -11.81
CA LEU A 55 -7.14 0.03 -11.31
C LEU A 55 -7.59 0.16 -9.85
N GLY A 56 -8.70 -0.46 -9.47
CA GLY A 56 -9.18 -0.49 -8.08
C GLY A 56 -8.20 -1.19 -7.14
N LEU A 57 -7.71 -2.37 -7.52
CA LEU A 57 -6.72 -3.13 -6.74
C LEU A 57 -5.38 -2.40 -6.63
N ALA A 58 -4.90 -1.80 -7.74
CA ALA A 58 -3.68 -1.00 -7.75
C ALA A 58 -3.79 0.22 -6.82
N SER A 59 -4.96 0.88 -6.80
CA SER A 59 -5.22 2.03 -5.92
C SER A 59 -5.21 1.62 -4.44
N LEU A 60 -5.82 0.47 -4.11
CA LEU A 60 -5.79 -0.09 -2.74
C LEU A 60 -4.37 -0.48 -2.32
N LYS A 61 -3.57 -1.08 -3.21
CA LYS A 61 -2.16 -1.39 -2.94
C LYS A 61 -1.35 -0.12 -2.66
N ALA A 62 -1.51 0.91 -3.49
CA ALA A 62 -0.83 2.18 -3.30
C ALA A 62 -1.17 2.80 -1.94
N LEU A 63 -2.44 2.74 -1.53
CA LEU A 63 -2.87 3.21 -0.20
C LEU A 63 -2.21 2.42 0.94
N LEU A 64 -2.17 1.09 0.86
CA LEU A 64 -1.50 0.26 1.87
C LEU A 64 0.00 0.56 1.98
N ILE A 65 0.67 0.74 0.85
CA ILE A 65 2.09 1.10 0.81
C ILE A 65 2.31 2.49 1.42
N ALA A 66 1.46 3.46 1.08
CA ALA A 66 1.51 4.81 1.62
C ALA A 66 1.38 4.80 3.15
N LEU A 67 0.35 4.14 3.67
CA LEU A 67 0.01 4.17 5.09
C LEU A 67 1.06 3.43 5.94
N PHE A 68 1.49 2.25 5.52
CA PHE A 68 2.31 1.37 6.36
C PHE A 68 3.80 1.45 6.03
N TYR A 69 4.21 1.38 4.76
CA TYR A 69 5.62 1.35 4.38
C TYR A 69 6.26 2.75 4.31
N GLN A 70 5.53 3.73 3.79
CA GLN A 70 6.00 5.12 3.73
C GLN A 70 5.70 5.91 5.01
N HIS A 71 5.12 5.28 6.03
CA HIS A 71 4.79 5.88 7.32
C HIS A 71 3.97 7.18 7.22
N LEU A 72 3.20 7.37 6.13
CA LEU A 72 2.42 8.61 5.94
C LEU A 72 1.42 8.85 7.08
N ILE A 73 1.05 7.83 7.84
CA ILE A 73 0.21 7.97 9.04
C ILE A 73 0.78 9.01 10.02
N GLY A 74 2.11 9.02 10.23
CA GLY A 74 2.80 9.92 11.15
C GLY A 74 3.26 11.24 10.53
N GLU A 75 3.11 11.41 9.22
CA GLU A 75 3.57 12.58 8.46
C GLU A 75 2.65 13.80 8.57
N ALA A 76 3.22 14.97 8.24
CA ALA A 76 2.50 16.24 8.25
C ALA A 76 1.34 16.25 7.22
N ALA A 77 0.26 17.00 7.53
CA ALA A 77 -0.94 17.04 6.70
C ALA A 77 -0.68 17.45 5.24
N TRP A 78 0.32 18.29 4.97
CA TRP A 78 0.70 18.70 3.62
C TRP A 78 1.24 17.55 2.77
N VAL A 79 1.98 16.61 3.37
CA VAL A 79 2.51 15.42 2.67
C VAL A 79 1.35 14.49 2.27
N LYS A 80 0.34 14.36 3.13
CA LYS A 80 -0.89 13.61 2.86
C LYS A 80 -1.67 14.19 1.68
N ILE A 81 -1.76 15.52 1.58
CA ILE A 81 -2.41 16.22 0.46
C ILE A 81 -1.68 15.97 -0.86
N PHE A 82 -0.35 16.07 -0.85
CA PHE A 82 0.45 15.80 -2.05
C PHE A 82 0.26 14.36 -2.55
N TYR A 83 0.21 13.39 -1.63
CA TYR A 83 -0.06 11.99 -1.97
C TYR A 83 -1.46 11.78 -2.56
N ALA A 84 -2.48 12.40 -1.96
CA ALA A 84 -3.85 12.34 -2.46
C ALA A 84 -3.95 12.94 -3.87
N PHE A 85 -3.28 14.07 -4.12
CA PHE A 85 -3.24 14.69 -5.43
C PHE A 85 -2.54 13.79 -6.47
N ALA A 86 -1.39 13.21 -6.12
CA ALA A 86 -0.66 12.29 -7.00
C ALA A 86 -1.50 11.06 -7.34
N LEU A 87 -2.19 10.46 -6.34
CA LEU A 87 -3.06 9.31 -6.54
C LEU A 87 -4.25 9.65 -7.44
N LEU A 88 -4.94 10.77 -7.18
CA LEU A 88 -6.06 11.22 -8.00
C LEU A 88 -5.64 11.50 -9.44
N THR A 89 -4.48 12.11 -9.64
CA THR A 89 -3.94 12.38 -10.97
C THR A 89 -3.63 11.08 -11.70
N ALA A 90 -2.99 10.11 -11.04
CA ALA A 90 -2.68 8.81 -11.63
C ALA A 90 -3.96 8.04 -12.01
N VAL A 91 -4.96 8.00 -11.12
CA VAL A 91 -6.26 7.37 -11.39
C VAL A 91 -6.96 8.07 -12.56
N GLY A 92 -7.02 9.39 -12.56
CA GLY A 92 -7.63 10.17 -13.63
C GLY A 92 -6.99 9.92 -15.00
N LEU A 93 -5.65 9.85 -15.05
CA LEU A 93 -4.90 9.56 -16.27
C LEU A 93 -5.24 8.17 -16.82
N VAL A 94 -5.26 7.15 -15.96
CA VAL A 94 -5.58 5.78 -16.37
C VAL A 94 -7.04 5.67 -16.80
N VAL A 95 -7.97 6.31 -16.09
CA VAL A 95 -9.38 6.36 -16.51
C VAL A 95 -9.52 7.01 -17.88
N GLY A 96 -8.91 8.17 -18.11
CA GLY A 96 -8.94 8.86 -19.41
C GLY A 96 -8.41 7.98 -20.55
N MET A 97 -7.27 7.31 -20.32
CA MET A 97 -6.69 6.34 -21.26
C MET A 97 -7.64 5.17 -21.57
N ILE A 98 -8.35 4.64 -20.56
CA ILE A 98 -9.30 3.52 -20.74
C ILE A 98 -10.55 3.98 -21.49
N THR A 99 -11.07 5.17 -21.18
CA THR A 99 -12.33 5.70 -21.74
C THR A 99 -12.14 6.45 -23.06
N GLY A 100 -10.90 6.72 -23.47
CA GLY A 100 -10.57 7.46 -24.68
C GLY A 100 -10.85 8.96 -24.60
N ILE A 101 -10.78 9.53 -23.39
CA ILE A 101 -10.92 10.98 -23.12
C ILE A 101 -9.53 11.59 -22.92
#